data_AF-A0A2A2PWM8-F1
#
_entry.id   AF-A0A2A2PWM8-F1
#
_cell.length_a   1.000
_cell.length_b   1.000
_cell.length_c   1.000
_cell.angle_alpha   90.00
_cell.angle_beta   90.00
_cell.angle_gamma   90.00
#
_symmetry.space_group_name_H-M   'P 1'
#
loop_
_entity.id
_entity.type
_entity.pdbx_description
1 polymer ?
#
loop_
_entity_poly.entity_id
_entity_poly.type
_entity_poly.pdbx_seq_one_letter_code
_entity_poly.pdbx_strand_id
1 'polypeptide(L)'
;MQFAVLVEQMRREGFEVLVSRPMVITKRINDVTCEPYEILYLDVPDNYLGPVMKCISERKGRIEDMNTSNAGSNARVFCALKGLHFVLGITRTTNALALLR
;
A
#
# COMPACT_ATOMS: atom_id res chain seq x y z
N MET A 1 -0.39 -8.64 3.28
CA MET A 1 -1.62 -9.04 4.01
C MET A 1 -1.46 -10.44 4.61
N GLN A 2 -0.59 -10.60 5.62
CA GLN A 2 -0.25 -11.93 6.19
C GLN A 2 -0.93 -12.19 7.54
N PHE A 3 -1.07 -11.16 8.36
CA PHE A 3 -1.60 -11.29 9.73
C PHE A 3 -3.10 -11.62 9.78
N ALA A 4 -3.91 -11.03 8.89
CA ALA A 4 -5.35 -11.29 8.85
C ALA A 4 -5.68 -12.75 8.48
N VAL A 5 -4.85 -13.36 7.61
CA VAL A 5 -5.01 -14.76 7.21
C VAL A 5 -4.74 -15.68 8.41
N LEU A 6 -3.67 -15.41 9.15
CA LEU A 6 -3.31 -16.17 10.34
C LEU A 6 -4.42 -16.13 11.40
N VAL A 7 -4.96 -14.94 11.70
CA VAL A 7 -6.05 -14.79 12.67
C VAL A 7 -7.30 -15.55 12.24
N GLU A 8 -7.66 -15.52 10.95
CA GLU A 8 -8.81 -16.29 10.46
C GLU A 8 -8.57 -17.80 10.51
N GLN A 9 -7.35 -18.27 10.29
CA GLN A 9 -7.00 -19.68 10.49
C GLN A 9 -7.17 -20.09 11.97
N MET A 10 -6.61 -19.32 12.91
CA MET A 10 -6.77 -19.59 14.35
C MET A 10 -8.23 -19.59 14.78
N ARG A 11 -9.06 -18.69 14.22
CA ARG A 11 -10.50 -18.67 14.48
C ARG A 11 -11.19 -19.94 13.97
N ARG A 12 -10.78 -20.48 12.81
CA ARG A 12 -11.32 -21.74 12.25
C ARG A 12 -10.88 -22.97 13.04
N GLU A 13 -9.72 -22.90 13.68
CA GLU A 13 -9.20 -23.96 14.56
C GLU A 13 -9.81 -23.90 15.97
N GLY A 14 -10.68 -22.93 16.26
CA GLY A 14 -11.43 -22.84 17.51
C GLY A 14 -10.72 -22.09 18.63
N PHE A 15 -9.68 -21.31 18.34
CA PHE A 15 -9.01 -20.47 19.33
C PHE A 15 -9.79 -19.18 19.60
N GLU A 16 -9.88 -18.79 20.88
CA GLU A 16 -10.34 -17.46 21.28
C GLU A 16 -9.13 -16.53 21.43
N VAL A 17 -9.08 -15.47 20.61
CA VAL A 17 -7.96 -14.52 20.57
C VAL A 17 -8.45 -13.08 20.53
N LEU A 18 -7.86 -12.24 21.40
CA LEU A 18 -8.02 -10.80 21.39
C LEU A 18 -6.84 -10.16 20.66
N VAL A 19 -7.13 -9.45 19.58
CA VAL A 19 -6.13 -8.87 18.68
C VAL A 19 -6.23 -7.36 18.68
N SER A 20 -5.10 -6.68 18.90
CA SER A 20 -5.01 -5.22 18.85
C SER A 20 -4.77 -4.72 17.43
N ARG A 21 -4.92 -3.40 17.21
CA ARG A 21 -4.68 -2.80 15.89
C ARG A 21 -3.21 -3.01 15.48
N PRO A 22 -2.93 -3.50 14.26
CA PRO A 22 -1.56 -3.67 13.79
C PRO A 22 -0.88 -2.30 13.72
N MET A 23 0.33 -2.21 14.27
CA MET A 23 1.13 -0.99 14.26
C MET A 23 2.41 -1.17 13.46
N VAL A 24 2.86 -0.08 12.83
CA VAL A 24 4.12 -0.05 12.09
C VAL A 24 5.29 -0.04 13.06
N ILE A 25 6.20 -1.00 12.93
CA ILE A 25 7.40 -1.10 13.76
C ILE A 25 8.52 -0.27 13.13
N THR A 26 8.93 0.80 13.81
CA THR A 26 10.12 1.60 13.46
C THR A 26 11.39 0.91 13.95
N LYS A 27 12.45 0.89 13.14
CA LYS A 27 13.77 0.39 13.54
C LYS A 27 14.79 1.52 13.53
N ARG A 28 15.72 1.53 14.48
CA ARG A 28 16.86 2.47 14.47
C ARG A 28 18.03 1.79 13.76
N ILE A 29 18.49 2.38 12.65
CA ILE A 29 19.63 1.89 11.86
C ILE A 29 20.60 3.06 11.73
N ASN A 30 21.85 2.90 12.13
CA ASN A 30 22.88 3.95 12.07
C ASN A 30 22.42 5.29 12.67
N ASP A 31 21.85 5.24 13.88
CA ASP A 31 21.26 6.39 14.60
C ASP A 31 20.08 7.11 13.94
N VAL A 32 19.60 6.62 12.79
CA VAL A 32 18.42 7.15 12.11
C VAL A 32 17.21 6.26 12.42
N THR A 33 16.09 6.90 12.78
CA THR A 33 14.80 6.20 12.89
C THR A 33 14.26 5.92 11.49
N CYS A 34 14.25 4.65 11.10
CA CYS A 34 13.76 4.18 9.82
C CYS A 34 12.38 3.54 9.99
N GLU A 35 11.44 4.01 9.16
CA GLU A 35 10.16 3.35 8.96
C GLU A 35 10.25 2.33 7.82
N PRO A 36 9.49 1.24 7.88
CA PRO A 36 9.41 0.31 6.77
C PRO A 36 8.61 0.94 5.61
N TYR A 37 9.10 0.70 4.39
CA TYR A 37 8.47 1.10 3.14
C TYR A 37 7.95 -0.14 2.40
N GLU A 38 6.86 0.03 1.66
CA GLU A 38 6.30 -0.98 0.77
C GLU A 38 6.29 -0.47 -0.67
N ILE A 39 6.54 -1.38 -1.61
CA ILE A 39 6.50 -1.08 -3.03
C ILE A 39 5.08 -1.34 -3.51
N LEU A 40 4.50 -0.34 -4.17
CA LEU A 40 3.18 -0.37 -4.77
C LEU A 40 3.33 -0.41 -6.27
N TYR A 41 2.67 -1.39 -6.89
CA TYR A 41 2.47 -1.46 -8.32
C TYR A 41 1.08 -0.93 -8.64
N LEU A 42 1.03 0.12 -9.43
CA LEU A 42 -0.22 0.77 -9.82
C LEU A 42 -0.39 0.62 -11.32
N ASP A 43 -1.54 0.12 -11.71
CA ASP A 43 -1.99 0.10 -13.10
C ASP A 43 -3.20 1.03 -13.20
N VAL A 44 -3.01 2.18 -13.86
CA VAL A 44 -3.98 3.27 -13.87
C VAL A 44 -4.24 3.67 -15.32
N PRO A 45 -5.50 3.71 -15.76
CA PRO A 45 -5.83 4.27 -17.06
C PRO A 45 -5.59 5.79 -17.05
N ASP A 46 -5.18 6.35 -18.20
CA ASP A 46 -4.72 7.74 -18.31
C ASP A 46 -5.71 8.78 -17.74
N ASN A 47 -7.01 8.48 -17.81
CA ASN A 47 -8.09 9.31 -17.26
C ASN A 47 -7.98 9.57 -15.74
N TYR A 48 -7.28 8.71 -14.99
CA TYR A 48 -7.17 8.80 -13.53
C TYR A 48 -5.74 8.98 -13.03
N LEU A 49 -4.77 9.16 -13.94
CA LEU A 49 -3.36 9.33 -13.59
C LEU A 49 -3.16 10.55 -12.66
N GLY A 50 -3.77 11.70 -12.98
CA GLY A 50 -3.65 12.92 -12.19
C GLY A 50 -4.13 12.79 -10.73
N PRO A 51 -5.37 12.33 -10.49
CA PRO A 51 -5.87 12.07 -9.14
C PRO A 51 -5.02 11.07 -8.35
N VAL A 52 -4.56 9.98 -8.98
CA VAL A 52 -3.74 8.96 -8.32
C VAL A 52 -2.38 9.53 -7.92
N MET A 53 -1.73 10.27 -8.82
CA MET A 53 -0.46 10.95 -8.55
C MET A 53 -0.57 11.92 -7.36
N LYS A 54 -1.66 12.70 -7.31
CA LYS A 54 -1.93 13.60 -6.19
C LYS A 54 -2.06 12.84 -4.87
N CYS A 55 -2.83 11.75 -4.85
CA CYS A 55 -2.98 10.90 -3.67
C CYS A 55 -1.66 10.29 -3.18
N ILE A 56 -0.72 10.01 -4.09
CA ILE A 56 0.61 9.47 -3.75
C ILE A 56 1.50 10.57 -3.17
N SER A 57 1.51 11.75 -3.79
CA SER A 57 2.30 12.90 -3.32
C SER A 57 1.86 13.36 -1.93
N GLU A 58 0.55 13.41 -1.65
CA GLU A 58 0.01 13.72 -0.32
C GLU A 58 0.49 12.73 0.77
N ARG A 59 0.83 11.50 0.38
CA ARG A 59 1.25 10.42 1.28
C ARG A 59 2.76 10.28 1.41
N LYS A 60 3.53 11.24 0.88
CA LYS A 60 5.00 11.18 0.81
C LYS A 60 5.49 9.95 0.04
N GLY A 61 4.69 9.47 -0.92
CA GLY A 61 5.10 8.41 -1.82
C GLY A 61 6.11 8.92 -2.83
N ARG A 62 7.14 8.11 -3.11
CA ARG A 62 8.14 8.38 -4.14
C ARG A 62 7.93 7.43 -5.31
N ILE A 63 7.84 7.99 -6.51
CA ILE A 63 7.73 7.21 -7.74
C ILE A 63 9.15 6.91 -8.20
N GLU A 64 9.46 5.63 -8.40
CA GLU A 64 10.76 5.22 -8.95
C GLU A 64 10.70 4.93 -10.43
N ASP A 65 9.59 4.37 -10.92
CA ASP A 65 9.46 3.98 -12.32
C ASP A 65 8.03 4.23 -12.80
N MET A 66 7.90 4.78 -14.01
CA MET A 66 6.62 5.05 -14.65
C MET A 66 6.75 4.69 -16.13
N ASN A 67 6.05 3.65 -16.53
CA ASN A 67 5.97 3.19 -17.91
C ASN A 67 4.57 3.49 -18.45
N THR A 68 4.49 4.49 -19.31
CA THR A 68 3.24 4.86 -19.99
C THR A 68 3.13 4.04 -21.28
N SER A 69 2.18 3.11 -21.32
CA SER A 69 1.84 2.36 -22.53
C SER A 69 0.51 2.84 -23.11
N ASN A 70 0.28 2.62 -24.40
CA ASN A 70 -0.92 3.10 -25.11
C ASN A 70 -2.27 2.57 -24.56
N ALA A 71 -2.24 1.59 -23.65
CA ALA A 71 -3.41 0.99 -23.01
C ALA A 71 -3.55 1.31 -21.51
N GLY A 72 -2.55 1.97 -20.91
CA GLY A 72 -2.51 2.25 -19.47
C GLY A 72 -1.12 2.64 -18.99
N SER A 73 -1.09 3.37 -17.87
CA SER A 73 0.13 3.82 -17.23
C SER A 73 0.44 2.93 -16.04
N ASN A 74 1.60 2.25 -16.07
CA ASN A 74 2.10 1.45 -14.96
C ASN A 74 3.11 2.26 -14.15
N ALA A 75 2.91 2.38 -12.84
CA ALA A 75 3.82 3.09 -11.95
C ALA A 75 4.26 2.21 -10.78
N ARG A 76 5.57 2.22 -10.50
CA ARG A 76 6.18 1.65 -9.30
C ARG A 76 6.45 2.76 -8.30
N VAL A 77 5.89 2.62 -7.11
CA VAL A 77 5.89 3.68 -6.09
C VAL A 77 6.27 3.12 -4.72
N PHE A 78 7.20 3.77 -4.05
CA PHE A 78 7.52 3.51 -2.66
C PHE A 78 6.65 4.36 -1.75
N CYS A 79 5.95 3.72 -0.83
CA CYS A 79 5.16 4.41 0.20
C CYS A 79 5.53 3.91 1.60
N ALA A 80 5.57 4.81 2.57
CA ALA A 80 5.74 4.41 3.97
C ALA A 80 4.50 3.65 4.45
N LEU A 81 4.69 2.59 5.24
CA LEU A 81 3.61 1.73 5.75
C LEU A 81 2.59 2.47 6.64
N LYS A 82 2.99 3.59 7.28
CA LYS A 82 2.04 4.44 8.01
C LYS A 82 1.01 5.11 7.10
N GLY A 83 1.38 5.42 5.86
CA GLY A 83 0.47 5.94 4.83
C GLY A 83 -0.38 4.86 4.14
N LEU A 84 0.00 3.59 4.31
CA LEU A 84 -0.57 2.44 3.59
C LEU A 84 -1.93 1.98 4.13
N HIS A 85 -2.24 2.21 5.40
CA HIS A 85 -3.55 1.87 6.01
C HIS A 85 -4.75 2.55 5.30
N PHE A 86 -4.47 3.39 4.30
CA PHE A 86 -5.43 4.09 3.46
C PHE A 86 -5.33 3.76 1.96
N VAL A 87 -4.56 2.75 1.52
CA VAL A 87 -4.51 2.33 0.10
C VAL A 87 -5.88 1.84 -0.41
N LEU A 88 -6.73 1.34 0.49
CA LEU A 88 -8.16 1.08 0.22
C LEU A 88 -8.93 2.33 -0.27
N GLY A 89 -8.41 3.55 -0.02
CA GLY A 89 -8.96 4.79 -0.56
C GLY A 89 -8.68 5.00 -2.04
N ILE A 90 -7.54 4.53 -2.56
CA ILE A 90 -7.14 4.70 -3.97
C ILE A 90 -8.00 3.81 -4.87
N THR A 91 -8.33 2.61 -4.40
CA THR A 91 -9.27 1.67 -5.05
C THR A 91 -10.71 2.19 -5.05
N ARG A 92 -11.04 3.17 -4.19
CA ARG A 92 -12.39 3.76 -4.11
C ARG A 92 -12.59 4.90 -5.10
N THR A 93 -11.52 5.62 -5.43
CA THR A 93 -11.53 6.75 -6.39
C THR A 93 -11.35 6.26 -7.83
N THR A 94 -10.64 5.15 -7.97
CA THR A 94 -10.39 4.51 -9.25
C THR A 94 -11.04 3.15 -9.17
N ASN A 95 -12.13 2.91 -9.91
CA ASN A 95 -12.64 1.55 -10.17
C ASN A 95 -11.58 0.64 -10.86
N ALA A 96 -10.38 1.17 -11.13
CA ALA A 96 -9.20 0.42 -11.48
C ALA A 96 -8.69 -0.36 -10.27
N LEU A 97 -8.64 -1.69 -10.42
CA LEU A 97 -7.91 -2.57 -9.54
C LEU A 97 -6.45 -2.05 -9.43
N ALA A 98 -6.14 -1.34 -8.35
CA ALA A 98 -4.77 -1.25 -7.88
C ALA A 98 -4.36 -2.66 -7.45
N LEU A 99 -3.84 -3.45 -8.39
CA LEU A 99 -3.29 -4.76 -8.11
C LEU A 99 -2.03 -4.57 -7.26
N LEU A 100 -2.21 -4.56 -5.95
CA LEU A 100 -1.16 -4.82 -4.97
C LEU A 100 -0.63 -6.23 -5.27
N ARG A 101 0.45 -6.31 -6.06
CA ARG A 101 1.25 -7.53 -6.24
C ARG A 101 2.57 -7.38 -5.51
#